data_AF-A0A131ZXD5-F1
#
_entry.id   AF-A0A131ZXD5-F1
#
_cell.length_a   1.000
_cell.length_b   1.000
_cell.length_c   1.000
_cell.angle_alpha   90.00
_cell.angle_beta   90.00
_cell.angle_gamma   90.00
#
_symmetry.space_group_name_H-M   'P 1'
#
loop_
_entity.id
_entity.type
_entity.pdbx_description
1 polymer ?
#
loop_
_entity_poly.entity_id
_entity_poly.type
_entity_poly.pdbx_seq_one_letter_code
_entity_poly.pdbx_strand_id
1 'polypeptide(L)'
;MVDDWEEVEEIEMFDTDSYNPTIPETVKIKIDRNAQRTKSNHIHKIVRARINQFRKQIQLNSHRIHLLLLIHRLKFLNSIIREDFLKALALSRTSNTLEKKLNIAFLKKFLRWIKENFTVSLRKNSRSKSIENDDIQQQLISSFQTSRISSILILNLILIVFLRNFSLKVRLCYLLSLVPIKATNLLNKKSNLRAEESDNPKVKPKILDEHCYWLEVLIDQQHWISVDPLNELIDEPLMITAKRKRQHKQCSYVLAIDNEDYIKDVTQRYASNWFTYDRIKNRIEGEWLESTYNLVRGPIDSVEEKADRREFEANKNNAELPTRRCDYKNHPLFVLRQDFHKNQALYPRKTSPIGYFDDEPIYSRDNLHTLRTKHEWLRKGRQLRVDEKPYDQMLSKFKRTKFDTEKLLNLYGFWQTEEYKPPAAQNGVVPRNRYGSVYLFQESMLPKGTVWLQMPNLDRIASEMKIDCAPALIGYRNKSMNGMHEIKNGFVVCEEYQEILVEAWSRYQKNESKRLENIRQQRIHSNWRRLIRGLIIRHNLKIKYNI
;
A
#
# COMPACT_ATOMS: atom_id res chain seq x y z
N MET A 1 -4.10 -1.72 -8.56
CA MET A 1 -3.55 -3.08 -8.31
C MET A 1 -4.35 -4.04 -9.17
N VAL A 2 -3.72 -4.70 -10.14
CA VAL A 2 -4.36 -5.85 -10.81
C VAL A 2 -4.52 -6.88 -9.70
N ASP A 3 -5.75 -7.17 -9.32
CA ASP A 3 -6.06 -8.29 -8.45
C ASP A 3 -5.48 -9.52 -9.18
N ASP A 4 -4.39 -10.08 -8.65
CA ASP A 4 -3.75 -11.25 -9.23
C ASP A 4 -4.79 -12.36 -9.17
N TRP A 5 -5.44 -12.58 -10.31
CA TRP A 5 -6.42 -13.61 -10.51
C TRP A 5 -5.77 -14.97 -10.36
N GLU A 6 -5.77 -15.48 -9.13
CA GLU A 6 -5.37 -16.83 -8.79
C GLU A 6 -6.57 -17.73 -8.91
N GLU A 7 -6.65 -18.43 -10.05
CA GLU A 7 -7.53 -19.57 -10.17
C GLU A 7 -7.15 -20.59 -9.09
N VAL A 8 -8.14 -21.04 -8.33
CA VAL A 8 -7.95 -22.07 -7.30
C VAL A 8 -8.69 -23.28 -7.81
N GLU A 9 -8.03 -24.45 -7.85
CA GLU A 9 -8.73 -25.71 -8.08
C GLU A 9 -9.90 -25.83 -7.10
N GLU A 10 -11.13 -25.84 -7.61
CA GLU A 10 -12.22 -26.47 -6.90
C GLU A 10 -11.90 -27.97 -6.86
N ILE A 11 -11.29 -28.40 -5.77
CA ILE A 11 -11.02 -29.82 -5.52
C ILE A 11 -12.39 -30.49 -5.41
N GLU A 12 -12.78 -31.18 -6.48
CA GLU A 12 -13.80 -32.22 -6.41
C GLU A 12 -13.34 -33.26 -5.39
N MET A 13 -14.23 -33.59 -4.46
CA MET A 13 -13.98 -34.56 -3.42
C MET A 13 -13.69 -35.90 -4.09
N PHE A 14 -12.47 -36.40 -3.93
CA PHE A 14 -12.14 -37.75 -4.36
C PHE A 14 -12.93 -38.73 -3.51
N ASP A 15 -13.68 -39.60 -4.18
CA ASP A 15 -14.28 -40.77 -3.57
C ASP A 15 -13.18 -41.80 -3.30
N THR A 16 -12.92 -42.06 -2.03
CA THR A 16 -11.80 -42.90 -1.55
C THR A 16 -11.91 -44.36 -1.98
N ASP A 17 -13.08 -44.78 -2.45
CA ASP A 17 -13.37 -46.19 -2.76
C ASP A 17 -12.93 -46.60 -4.19
N SER A 18 -12.32 -45.69 -4.97
CA SER A 18 -11.93 -45.94 -6.37
C SER A 18 -10.41 -45.94 -6.64
N TYR A 19 -9.56 -45.83 -5.62
CA TYR A 19 -8.10 -45.75 -5.78
C TYR A 19 -7.41 -47.12 -5.65
N ASN A 20 -7.13 -47.78 -6.78
CA ASN A 20 -6.33 -49.03 -6.84
C ASN A 20 -5.27 -48.95 -7.95
N PRO A 21 -4.09 -48.34 -7.70
CA PRO A 21 -2.99 -48.36 -8.66
C PRO A 21 -2.23 -49.70 -8.60
N THR A 22 -2.13 -50.40 -9.72
CA THR A 22 -1.21 -51.54 -9.88
C THR A 22 0.22 -51.02 -10.05
N ILE A 23 1.12 -51.48 -9.17
CA ILE A 23 2.54 -51.08 -9.15
C ILE A 23 3.33 -52.12 -9.97
N PRO A 24 4.11 -51.72 -11.00
CA PRO A 24 4.94 -52.66 -11.75
C PRO A 24 6.15 -53.13 -10.93
N GLU A 25 6.45 -54.44 -10.95
CA GLU A 25 7.53 -55.07 -10.15
C GLU A 25 8.96 -54.72 -10.58
N THR A 26 9.18 -53.95 -11.64
CA THR A 26 10.55 -53.52 -12.02
C THR A 26 10.60 -52.09 -12.55
N VAL A 27 10.96 -51.15 -11.68
CA VAL A 27 11.25 -49.76 -12.06
C VAL A 27 12.75 -49.64 -12.41
N LYS A 28 13.09 -49.70 -13.70
CA LYS A 28 14.43 -49.33 -14.18
C LYS A 28 14.56 -47.80 -14.27
N ILE A 29 15.11 -47.17 -13.24
CA ILE A 29 15.43 -45.73 -13.23
C ILE A 29 16.69 -45.50 -14.08
N LYS A 30 16.53 -44.98 -15.30
CA LYS A 30 17.65 -44.35 -16.03
C LYS A 30 17.86 -42.93 -15.47
N ILE A 31 18.97 -42.72 -14.78
CA ILE A 31 19.39 -41.39 -14.33
C ILE A 31 20.05 -40.68 -15.52
N ASP A 32 19.33 -39.75 -16.14
CA ASP A 32 19.86 -38.89 -17.17
C ASP A 32 20.75 -37.78 -16.55
N ARG A 33 22.05 -37.80 -16.87
CA ARG A 33 23.05 -36.87 -16.31
C ARG A 33 22.84 -35.42 -16.77
N ASN A 34 22.02 -35.17 -17.80
CA ASN A 34 21.69 -33.82 -18.27
C ASN A 34 20.74 -33.03 -17.34
N ALA A 35 20.08 -33.69 -16.37
CA ALA A 35 19.13 -33.05 -15.45
C ALA A 35 19.80 -32.17 -14.36
N GLN A 36 21.10 -32.32 -14.10
CA GLN A 36 21.80 -31.52 -13.08
C GLN A 36 22.04 -30.06 -13.51
N ARG A 37 22.35 -29.82 -14.80
CA ARG A 37 22.57 -28.47 -15.34
C ARG A 37 21.28 -27.63 -15.39
N THR A 38 20.14 -28.26 -15.67
CA THR A 38 18.83 -27.58 -15.72
C THR A 38 18.30 -27.23 -14.33
N LYS A 39 18.52 -28.09 -13.31
CA LYS A 39 18.16 -27.81 -11.91
C LYS A 39 18.91 -26.60 -11.33
N SER A 40 20.21 -26.47 -11.59
CA SER A 40 21.02 -25.32 -11.12
C SER A 40 20.49 -23.98 -11.68
N ASN A 41 20.22 -23.93 -12.99
CA ASN A 41 19.64 -22.74 -13.64
C ASN A 41 18.24 -22.39 -13.12
N HIS A 42 17.43 -23.40 -12.76
CA HIS A 42 16.11 -23.20 -12.16
C HIS A 42 16.21 -22.59 -10.76
N ILE A 43 17.12 -23.08 -9.92
CA ILE A 43 17.38 -22.53 -8.58
C ILE A 43 17.83 -21.07 -8.68
N HIS A 44 18.76 -20.73 -9.58
CA HIS A 44 19.17 -19.35 -9.80
C HIS A 44 18.02 -18.43 -10.25
N LYS A 45 17.09 -18.94 -11.06
CA LYS A 45 15.88 -18.20 -11.45
C LYS A 45 14.98 -17.92 -10.25
N ILE A 46 14.74 -18.92 -9.41
CA ILE A 46 13.92 -18.78 -8.18
C ILE A 46 14.58 -17.79 -7.22
N VAL A 47 15.88 -17.95 -6.94
CA VAL A 47 16.62 -17.05 -6.04
C VAL A 47 16.59 -15.62 -6.56
N ARG A 48 16.85 -15.41 -7.87
CA ARG A 48 16.75 -14.08 -8.50
C ARG A 48 15.35 -13.48 -8.36
N ALA A 49 14.31 -14.26 -8.63
CA ALA A 49 12.92 -13.80 -8.49
C ALA A 49 12.61 -13.39 -7.04
N ARG A 50 13.09 -14.17 -6.06
CA ARG A 50 12.91 -13.88 -4.63
C ARG A 50 13.66 -12.64 -4.18
N ILE A 51 14.91 -12.45 -4.62
CA ILE A 51 15.68 -11.23 -4.36
C ILE A 51 14.98 -10.01 -4.99
N ASN A 52 14.52 -10.13 -6.23
CA ASN A 52 13.79 -9.05 -6.89
C ASN A 52 12.47 -8.73 -6.20
N GLN A 53 11.73 -9.73 -5.72
CA GLN A 53 10.52 -9.53 -4.92
C GLN A 53 10.84 -8.77 -3.62
N PHE A 54 11.91 -9.16 -2.92
CA PHE A 54 12.38 -8.46 -1.73
C PHE A 54 12.79 -7.01 -2.01
N ARG A 55 13.57 -6.76 -3.08
CA ARG A 55 13.96 -5.40 -3.51
C ARG A 55 12.75 -4.53 -3.87
N LYS A 56 11.75 -5.09 -4.56
CA LYS A 56 10.48 -4.39 -4.84
C LYS A 56 9.74 -4.02 -3.56
N GLN A 57 9.69 -4.94 -2.58
CA GLN A 57 9.03 -4.68 -1.30
C GLN A 57 9.74 -3.59 -0.50
N ILE A 58 11.08 -3.64 -0.42
CA ILE A 58 11.87 -2.59 0.22
C ILE A 58 11.60 -1.25 -0.46
N GLN A 59 11.65 -1.19 -1.80
CA GLN A 59 11.41 0.05 -2.52
C GLN A 59 10.02 0.64 -2.22
N LEU A 60 9.00 -0.20 -2.24
CA LEU A 60 7.63 0.21 -1.93
C LEU A 60 7.53 0.75 -0.48
N ASN A 61 8.16 0.06 0.47
CA ASN A 61 8.20 0.50 1.87
C ASN A 61 8.96 1.83 2.02
N SER A 62 10.10 2.01 1.33
CA SER A 62 10.85 3.26 1.33
C SER A 62 10.02 4.42 0.76
N HIS A 63 9.28 4.18 -0.33
CA HIS A 63 8.36 5.17 -0.90
C HIS A 63 7.25 5.54 0.10
N ARG A 64 6.64 4.55 0.76
CA ARG A 64 5.63 4.75 1.83
C ARG A 64 6.15 5.57 3.00
N ILE A 65 7.31 5.19 3.55
CA ILE A 65 7.93 5.89 4.68
C ILE A 65 8.28 7.33 4.29
N HIS A 66 8.84 7.53 3.10
CA HIS A 66 9.17 8.87 2.63
C HIS A 66 7.91 9.74 2.48
N LEU A 67 6.79 9.20 1.99
CA LEU A 67 5.51 9.91 1.95
C LEU A 67 5.05 10.35 3.35
N LEU A 68 5.12 9.47 4.35
CA LEU A 68 4.77 9.82 5.73
C LEU A 68 5.68 10.91 6.31
N LEU A 69 6.98 10.86 6.03
CA LEU A 69 7.93 11.90 6.47
C LEU A 69 7.63 13.25 5.82
N LEU A 70 7.25 13.29 4.55
CA LEU A 70 6.89 14.53 3.87
C LEU A 70 5.52 15.09 4.32
N ILE A 71 4.56 14.22 4.66
CA ILE A 71 3.32 14.61 5.35
C ILE A 71 3.64 15.25 6.70
N HIS A 72 4.52 14.62 7.48
CA HIS A 72 4.96 15.18 8.77
C HIS A 72 5.69 16.53 8.58
N ARG A 73 6.51 16.66 7.54
CA ARG A 73 7.15 17.94 7.18
C ARG A 73 6.12 19.04 6.91
N LEU A 74 5.03 18.76 6.20
CA LEU A 74 3.94 19.74 6.01
C LEU A 74 3.33 20.17 7.34
N LYS A 75 3.03 19.23 8.24
CA LYS A 75 2.53 19.55 9.58
C LYS A 75 3.52 20.39 10.38
N PHE A 76 4.80 20.05 10.34
CA PHE A 76 5.86 20.83 10.99
C PHE A 76 5.90 22.26 10.46
N LEU A 77 5.93 22.47 9.14
CA LEU A 77 5.92 23.81 8.55
C LEU A 77 4.65 24.59 8.92
N ASN A 78 3.49 23.93 8.94
CA ASN A 78 2.23 24.55 9.33
C ASN A 78 2.21 24.95 10.81
N SER A 79 2.82 24.13 11.69
CA SER A 79 2.94 24.43 13.12
C SER A 79 3.74 25.70 13.38
N ILE A 80 4.82 25.94 12.64
CA ILE A 80 5.64 27.16 12.76
C ILE A 80 4.79 28.39 12.42
N ILE A 81 4.13 28.40 11.26
CA ILE A 81 3.33 29.57 10.84
C ILE A 81 2.03 29.76 11.63
N ARG A 82 1.67 28.82 12.51
CA ARG A 82 0.54 28.94 13.44
C ARG A 82 0.93 29.62 14.75
N GLU A 83 2.20 29.85 15.03
CA GLU A 83 2.65 30.54 16.23
C GLU A 83 2.15 31.99 16.31
N ASP A 84 1.67 32.39 17.48
CA ASP A 84 1.08 33.72 17.70
C ASP A 84 2.10 34.85 17.54
N PHE A 85 3.38 34.59 17.84
CA PHE A 85 4.44 35.57 17.67
C PHE A 85 4.61 35.98 16.19
N LEU A 86 4.62 35.01 15.26
CA LEU A 86 4.70 35.30 13.83
C LEU A 86 3.45 36.02 13.32
N LYS A 87 2.26 35.68 13.84
CA LYS A 87 1.03 36.40 13.52
C LYS A 87 1.11 37.87 13.96
N ALA A 88 1.60 38.13 15.17
CA ALA A 88 1.78 39.47 15.70
C ALA A 88 2.79 40.29 14.87
N LEU A 89 3.92 39.70 14.47
CA LEU A 89 4.90 40.33 13.58
C LEU A 89 4.32 40.66 12.20
N ALA A 90 3.48 39.79 11.65
CA ALA A 90 2.78 40.07 10.40
C ALA A 90 1.76 41.21 10.58
N LEU A 91 0.96 41.20 11.65
CA LEU A 91 0.02 42.28 11.94
C LEU A 91 0.71 43.64 12.11
N SER A 92 1.89 43.69 12.74
CA SER A 92 2.64 44.94 12.92
C SER A 92 3.17 45.52 11.60
N ARG A 93 3.16 44.74 10.51
CA ARG A 93 3.65 45.14 9.18
C ARG A 93 2.53 45.44 8.19
N THR A 94 1.30 45.03 8.48
CA THR A 94 0.13 45.35 7.65
C THR A 94 -0.62 46.56 8.19
N SER A 95 -1.01 47.49 7.32
CA SER A 95 -2.06 48.46 7.66
C SER A 95 -3.44 47.80 7.58
N ASN A 96 -4.39 48.22 8.42
CA ASN A 96 -5.79 47.74 8.46
C ASN A 96 -6.62 48.00 7.17
N THR A 97 -5.98 48.32 6.05
CA THR A 97 -6.60 48.84 4.82
C THR A 97 -6.75 47.81 3.70
N LEU A 98 -6.47 46.52 3.95
CA LEU A 98 -6.64 45.48 2.93
C LEU A 98 -8.14 45.25 2.66
N GLU A 99 -8.50 45.28 1.36
CA GLU A 99 -9.87 45.33 0.86
C GLU A 99 -10.77 44.22 1.45
N LYS A 100 -12.04 44.55 1.77
CA LYS A 100 -13.00 43.59 2.36
C LYS A 100 -13.40 42.45 1.41
N LYS A 101 -13.23 42.61 0.09
CA LYS A 101 -13.66 41.61 -0.90
C LYS A 101 -12.46 40.83 -1.44
N LEU A 102 -12.35 39.57 -1.05
CA LEU A 102 -11.35 38.65 -1.57
C LEU A 102 -11.67 38.28 -3.03
N ASN A 103 -10.76 38.56 -3.95
CA ASN A 103 -10.83 38.13 -5.33
C ASN A 103 -9.41 38.00 -5.93
N ILE A 104 -9.32 37.58 -7.20
CA ILE A 104 -8.02 37.45 -7.90
C ILE A 104 -7.27 38.80 -7.97
N ALA A 105 -7.99 39.93 -8.13
CA ALA A 105 -7.37 41.25 -8.17
C ALA A 105 -6.73 41.64 -6.84
N PHE A 106 -7.36 41.29 -5.71
CA PHE A 106 -6.81 41.43 -4.37
C PHE A 106 -5.51 40.63 -4.24
N LEU A 107 -5.49 39.36 -4.66
CA LEU A 107 -4.28 38.53 -4.61
C LEU A 107 -3.13 39.13 -5.44
N LYS A 108 -3.42 39.68 -6.62
CA LYS A 108 -2.44 40.40 -7.45
C LYS A 108 -1.88 41.64 -6.75
N LYS A 109 -2.76 42.46 -6.16
CA LYS A 109 -2.37 43.65 -5.37
C LYS A 109 -1.54 43.24 -4.16
N PHE A 110 -1.92 42.18 -3.46
CA PHE A 110 -1.23 41.67 -2.29
C PHE A 110 0.18 41.16 -2.61
N LEU A 111 0.36 40.39 -3.69
CA LEU A 111 1.69 39.97 -4.15
C LEU A 111 2.57 41.16 -4.54
N ARG A 112 2.00 42.21 -5.13
CA ARG A 112 2.71 43.45 -5.44
C ARG A 112 3.14 44.18 -4.17
N TRP A 113 2.23 44.33 -3.21
CA TRP A 113 2.51 44.93 -1.91
C TRP A 113 3.66 44.20 -1.18
N ILE A 114 3.70 42.88 -1.22
CA ILE A 114 4.81 42.10 -0.63
C ILE A 114 6.15 42.46 -1.29
N LYS A 115 6.19 42.57 -2.62
CA LYS A 115 7.42 42.95 -3.35
C LYS A 115 7.87 44.39 -3.07
N GLU A 116 6.93 45.28 -2.78
CA GLU A 116 7.22 46.67 -2.40
C GLU A 116 7.74 46.78 -0.96
N ASN A 117 7.27 45.91 -0.05
CA ASN A 117 7.62 45.97 1.39
C ASN A 117 8.73 45.01 1.81
N PHE A 118 9.02 43.99 0.99
CA PHE A 118 10.07 43.02 1.22
C PHE A 118 11.01 42.95 0.03
N THR A 119 12.30 43.06 0.32
CA THR A 119 13.37 42.78 -0.65
C THR A 119 13.54 41.28 -0.81
N VAL A 120 13.11 40.75 -1.96
CA VAL A 120 13.17 39.31 -2.27
C VAL A 120 14.44 39.02 -3.07
N SER A 121 15.46 38.46 -2.40
CA SER A 121 16.73 38.07 -3.00
C SER A 121 16.87 36.55 -3.01
N LEU A 122 16.25 35.89 -3.98
CA LEU A 122 16.35 34.43 -4.14
C LEU A 122 17.74 34.10 -4.67
N ARG A 123 18.60 33.47 -3.85
CA ARG A 123 19.93 33.01 -4.30
C ARG A 123 19.75 32.02 -5.45
N LYS A 124 20.38 32.28 -6.61
CA LYS A 124 20.43 31.33 -7.72
C LYS A 124 21.36 30.16 -7.35
N ASN A 125 20.78 29.07 -6.84
CA ASN A 125 21.34 27.71 -6.71
C ASN A 125 22.86 27.58 -6.90
N SER A 126 23.66 27.95 -5.90
CA SER A 126 24.84 27.14 -5.60
C SER A 126 24.33 25.86 -4.94
N ARG A 127 24.90 24.70 -5.28
CA ARG A 127 24.62 23.40 -4.64
C ARG A 127 24.22 23.66 -3.20
N SER A 128 22.98 23.35 -2.82
CA SER A 128 22.62 23.31 -1.41
C SER A 128 23.62 22.33 -0.80
N LYS A 129 24.67 22.86 -0.15
CA LYS A 129 25.03 22.29 1.14
C LYS A 129 23.68 22.21 1.82
N SER A 130 23.25 20.97 2.07
CA SER A 130 22.05 20.65 2.85
C SER A 130 21.73 21.86 3.68
N ILE A 131 20.59 22.53 3.42
CA ILE A 131 20.15 23.62 4.29
C ILE A 131 20.26 23.02 5.68
N GLU A 132 21.30 23.39 6.42
CA GLU A 132 21.40 23.06 7.82
C GLU A 132 20.09 23.61 8.36
N ASN A 133 19.43 22.86 9.23
CA ASN A 133 18.19 23.26 9.89
C ASN A 133 18.46 24.46 10.82
N ASP A 134 19.11 25.51 10.31
CA ASP A 134 19.10 26.88 10.80
C ASP A 134 17.63 27.28 10.83
N ASP A 135 17.11 27.17 12.04
CA ASP A 135 15.70 27.22 12.41
C ASP A 135 14.85 28.08 11.47
N ILE A 136 13.95 27.41 10.71
CA ILE A 136 13.02 28.06 9.76
C ILE A 136 12.25 29.19 10.46
N GLN A 137 11.95 29.02 11.74
CA GLN A 137 11.32 30.04 12.58
C GLN A 137 12.21 31.28 12.72
N GLN A 138 13.51 31.12 13.01
CA GLN A 138 14.45 32.24 13.05
C GLN A 138 14.59 32.95 11.70
N GLN A 139 14.58 32.18 10.59
CA GLN A 139 14.59 32.79 9.26
C GLN A 139 13.34 33.62 9.01
N LEU A 140 12.15 33.13 9.41
CA LEU A 140 10.90 33.89 9.32
C LEU A 140 10.95 35.17 10.16
N ILE A 141 11.37 35.07 11.42
CA ILE A 141 11.50 36.22 12.34
C ILE A 141 12.47 37.25 11.77
N SER A 142 13.65 36.81 11.34
CA SER A 142 14.67 37.67 10.71
C SER A 142 14.15 38.34 9.45
N SER A 143 13.38 37.63 8.62
CA SER A 143 12.73 38.20 7.44
C SER A 143 11.70 39.28 7.80
N PHE A 144 10.89 39.09 8.85
CA PHE A 144 9.98 40.12 9.35
C PHE A 144 10.69 41.32 9.97
N GLN A 145 11.86 41.14 10.59
CA GLN A 145 12.65 42.24 11.15
C GLN A 145 13.36 43.05 10.07
N THR A 146 14.01 42.37 9.13
CA THR A 146 14.91 42.99 8.14
C THR A 146 14.25 43.32 6.80
N SER A 147 12.98 42.92 6.61
CA SER A 147 12.27 43.02 5.32
C SER A 147 13.04 42.37 4.17
N ARG A 148 13.77 41.28 4.44
CA ARG A 148 14.58 40.53 3.46
C ARG A 148 14.13 39.08 3.41
N ILE A 149 13.88 38.57 2.20
CA ILE A 149 13.47 37.18 1.97
C ILE A 149 14.51 36.51 1.06
N SER A 150 15.15 35.46 1.57
CA SER A 150 16.27 34.78 0.92
C SER A 150 15.90 33.44 0.26
N SER A 151 14.72 32.90 0.58
CA SER A 151 14.27 31.58 0.15
C SER A 151 12.80 31.60 -0.29
N ILE A 152 12.47 30.78 -1.29
CA ILE A 152 11.11 30.62 -1.78
C ILE A 152 10.18 29.98 -0.74
N LEU A 153 10.70 29.10 0.11
CA LEU A 153 9.92 28.53 1.21
C LEU A 153 9.50 29.64 2.19
N ILE A 154 10.44 30.46 2.61
CA ILE A 154 10.19 31.59 3.53
C ILE A 154 9.19 32.58 2.91
N LEU A 155 9.31 32.88 1.61
CA LEU A 155 8.33 33.71 0.91
C LEU A 155 6.91 33.13 1.01
N ASN A 156 6.74 31.84 0.68
CA ASN A 156 5.43 31.18 0.76
C ASN A 156 4.87 31.19 2.19
N LEU A 157 5.69 30.88 3.18
CA LEU A 157 5.27 30.86 4.59
C LEU A 157 4.85 32.26 5.07
N ILE A 158 5.61 33.31 4.76
CA ILE A 158 5.26 34.70 5.09
C ILE A 158 3.93 35.10 4.46
N LEU A 159 3.73 34.78 3.18
CA LEU A 159 2.46 35.05 2.48
C LEU A 159 1.28 34.38 3.17
N ILE A 160 1.44 33.13 3.61
CA ILE A 160 0.39 32.41 4.31
C ILE A 160 0.11 33.04 5.68
N VAL A 161 1.13 33.43 6.45
CA VAL A 161 0.94 34.10 7.75
C VAL A 161 0.09 35.38 7.56
N PHE A 162 0.46 36.24 6.61
CA PHE A 162 -0.31 37.44 6.32
C PHE A 162 -1.76 37.14 5.88
N LEU A 163 -1.95 36.22 4.94
CA LEU A 163 -3.30 35.91 4.43
C LEU A 163 -4.19 35.29 5.52
N ARG A 164 -3.63 34.45 6.40
CA ARG A 164 -4.36 33.87 7.54
C ARG A 164 -4.75 34.92 8.58
N ASN A 165 -3.97 35.99 8.76
CA ASN A 165 -4.34 37.11 9.63
C ASN A 165 -5.60 37.84 9.15
N PHE A 166 -5.92 37.78 7.84
CA PHE A 166 -7.19 38.29 7.30
C PHE A 166 -8.35 37.29 7.46
N SER A 167 -8.20 36.28 8.33
CA SER A 167 -9.18 35.20 8.53
C SER A 167 -9.50 34.42 7.26
N LEU A 168 -8.57 34.40 6.29
CA LEU A 168 -8.72 33.65 5.06
C LEU A 168 -8.35 32.18 5.26
N LYS A 169 -9.03 31.30 4.51
CA LYS A 169 -8.69 29.89 4.41
C LYS A 169 -7.58 29.74 3.37
N VAL A 170 -6.39 29.36 3.84
CA VAL A 170 -5.16 29.35 3.05
C VAL A 170 -4.41 28.06 3.30
N ARG A 171 -4.08 27.35 2.22
CA ARG A 171 -3.31 26.12 2.27
C ARG A 171 -1.87 26.34 1.82
N LEU A 172 -0.93 25.65 2.46
CA LEU A 172 0.40 25.43 1.93
C LEU A 172 0.37 24.18 1.05
N CYS A 173 0.64 24.35 -0.24
CA CYS A 173 0.75 23.25 -1.19
C CYS A 173 2.19 22.80 -1.34
N TYR A 174 2.41 21.48 -1.38
CA TYR A 174 3.70 20.88 -1.59
C TYR A 174 3.61 19.78 -2.64
N LEU A 175 4.37 19.96 -3.72
CA LEU A 175 4.65 18.87 -4.63
C LEU A 175 5.78 18.00 -4.08
N LEU A 176 5.44 16.76 -3.75
CA LEU A 176 6.35 15.84 -3.09
C LEU A 176 7.41 15.29 -4.05
N SER A 177 8.68 15.42 -3.65
CA SER A 177 9.84 14.81 -4.32
C SER A 177 10.14 13.44 -3.72
N LEU A 178 9.26 12.47 -3.96
CA LEU A 178 9.37 11.13 -3.39
C LEU A 178 10.46 10.28 -4.06
N VAL A 179 10.99 9.32 -3.29
CA VAL A 179 11.79 8.22 -3.84
C VAL A 179 10.90 7.44 -4.82
N PRO A 180 11.38 6.98 -5.99
CA PRO A 180 10.53 6.32 -6.99
C PRO A 180 9.79 5.11 -6.42
N ILE A 181 8.54 4.88 -6.83
CA ILE A 181 7.79 3.68 -6.38
C ILE A 181 8.38 2.38 -6.95
N LYS A 182 9.07 2.46 -8.10
CA LYS A 182 9.64 1.29 -8.80
C LYS A 182 11.10 1.08 -8.45
N ALA A 183 11.45 -0.17 -8.13
CA ALA A 183 12.82 -0.55 -7.87
C ALA A 183 13.65 -0.44 -9.16
N THR A 184 14.75 0.31 -9.09
CA THR A 184 15.68 0.51 -10.22
C THR A 184 16.78 -0.54 -10.26
N ASN A 185 17.02 -1.23 -9.14
CA ASN A 185 18.12 -2.17 -8.94
C ASN A 185 17.70 -3.64 -9.07
N LEU A 186 16.87 -4.01 -10.05
CA LEU A 186 16.44 -5.40 -10.23
C LEU A 186 17.52 -6.26 -10.93
N LEU A 187 17.75 -7.46 -10.40
CA LEU A 187 18.65 -8.46 -10.99
C LEU A 187 18.07 -9.01 -12.30
N ASN A 188 18.92 -9.18 -13.31
CA ASN A 188 18.57 -9.74 -14.61
C ASN A 188 19.38 -11.04 -14.89
N LYS A 189 19.23 -11.67 -16.06
CA LYS A 189 19.99 -12.90 -16.36
C LYS A 189 21.51 -12.69 -16.36
N LYS A 190 21.98 -11.47 -16.67
CA LYS A 190 23.39 -11.07 -16.76
C LYS A 190 23.95 -10.53 -15.44
N SER A 191 23.14 -10.32 -14.41
CA SER A 191 23.61 -9.79 -13.13
C SER A 191 24.40 -10.86 -12.39
N ASN A 192 25.69 -10.62 -12.17
CA ASN A 192 26.55 -11.51 -11.40
C ASN A 192 26.10 -11.54 -9.93
N LEU A 193 25.76 -12.72 -9.43
CA LEU A 193 25.36 -12.94 -8.03
C LEU A 193 26.54 -12.89 -7.05
N ARG A 194 27.78 -12.78 -7.57
CA ARG A 194 29.04 -12.72 -6.80
C ARG A 194 29.73 -11.36 -6.85
N ALA A 195 29.12 -10.36 -7.48
CA ALA A 195 29.70 -9.02 -7.45
C ALA A 195 29.45 -8.42 -6.07
N GLU A 196 30.53 -8.22 -5.32
CA GLU A 196 30.58 -7.23 -4.24
C GLU A 196 30.08 -5.89 -4.78
N GLU A 197 29.50 -5.07 -3.91
CA GLU A 197 28.93 -3.76 -4.24
C GLU A 197 29.97 -2.83 -4.88
N SER A 198 30.16 -2.94 -6.18
CA SER A 198 30.86 -1.96 -7.01
C SER A 198 29.91 -1.54 -8.12
N ASP A 199 29.05 -0.59 -7.80
CA ASP A 199 28.91 0.65 -8.56
C ASP A 199 27.69 1.41 -8.05
N ASN A 200 27.98 2.44 -7.25
CA ASN A 200 27.14 3.61 -7.22
C ASN A 200 26.92 4.07 -8.67
N PRO A 201 25.69 4.08 -9.21
CA PRO A 201 25.49 4.79 -10.45
C PRO A 201 25.81 6.26 -10.16
N LYS A 202 26.97 6.73 -10.63
CA LYS A 202 27.35 8.15 -10.69
C LYS A 202 26.46 8.85 -11.71
N VAL A 203 25.15 8.89 -11.46
CA VAL A 203 24.28 9.90 -12.04
C VAL A 203 24.51 11.14 -11.18
N LYS A 204 25.38 12.04 -11.67
CA LYS A 204 25.48 13.39 -11.11
C LYS A 204 24.05 13.93 -11.00
N PRO A 205 23.51 14.29 -9.82
CA PRO A 205 22.21 14.91 -9.75
C PRO A 205 22.31 16.23 -10.53
N LYS A 206 21.56 16.34 -11.63
CA LYS A 206 21.23 17.65 -12.20
C LYS A 206 20.51 18.42 -11.08
N ILE A 207 20.93 19.65 -10.84
CA ILE A 207 20.46 20.50 -9.74
C ILE A 207 18.93 20.52 -9.72
N LEU A 208 18.39 20.16 -8.56
CA LEU A 208 16.97 19.93 -8.30
C LEU A 208 16.42 21.05 -7.44
N ASP A 209 15.19 21.47 -7.72
CA ASP A 209 14.42 22.21 -6.74
C ASP A 209 13.98 21.20 -5.67
N GLU A 210 14.77 21.07 -4.59
CA GLU A 210 14.62 20.00 -3.58
C GLU A 210 13.21 20.00 -2.96
N HIS A 211 12.59 21.19 -2.82
CA HIS A 211 11.25 21.34 -2.29
C HIS A 211 10.43 22.40 -3.04
N CYS A 212 9.31 21.98 -3.64
CA CYS A 212 8.43 22.82 -4.46
C CYS A 212 7.16 23.22 -3.70
N TYR A 213 7.12 24.44 -3.15
CA TYR A 213 5.96 24.97 -2.41
C TYR A 213 5.28 26.14 -3.13
N TRP A 214 3.96 26.25 -2.91
CA TRP A 214 3.12 27.39 -3.27
C TRP A 214 1.90 27.42 -2.34
N LEU A 215 0.93 28.31 -2.57
CA LEU A 215 -0.26 28.41 -1.72
C LEU A 215 -1.57 28.31 -2.51
N GLU A 216 -2.64 27.94 -1.81
CA GLU A 216 -4.02 28.00 -2.29
C GLU A 216 -4.85 28.88 -1.36
N VAL A 217 -5.73 29.69 -1.92
CA VAL A 217 -6.64 30.56 -1.15
C VAL A 217 -8.08 30.24 -1.55
N LEU A 218 -8.94 29.98 -0.57
CA LEU A 218 -10.35 29.74 -0.83
C LEU A 218 -11.08 31.08 -1.04
N ILE A 219 -11.62 31.27 -2.24
CA ILE A 219 -12.42 32.44 -2.62
C ILE A 219 -13.90 32.04 -2.66
N ASP A 220 -14.75 32.93 -2.15
CA ASP A 220 -16.22 32.81 -2.14
C ASP A 220 -16.75 31.48 -1.57
N GLN A 221 -15.97 30.81 -0.71
CA GLN A 221 -16.31 29.51 -0.13
C GLN A 221 -16.55 28.39 -1.17
N GLN A 222 -16.09 28.59 -2.41
CA GLN A 222 -16.39 27.70 -3.53
C GLN A 222 -15.15 27.28 -4.32
N HIS A 223 -14.13 28.14 -4.43
CA HIS A 223 -13.02 27.92 -5.35
C HIS A 223 -11.67 28.07 -4.66
N TRP A 224 -10.83 27.04 -4.76
CA TRP A 224 -9.43 27.11 -4.33
C TRP A 224 -8.59 27.70 -5.45
N ILE A 225 -8.11 28.93 -5.25
CA ILE A 225 -7.27 29.62 -6.22
C ILE A 225 -5.80 29.34 -5.92
N SER A 226 -5.10 28.74 -6.88
CA SER A 226 -3.66 28.50 -6.78
C SER A 226 -2.87 29.79 -6.95
N VAL A 227 -1.84 29.99 -6.13
CA VAL A 227 -0.99 31.19 -6.15
C VAL A 227 0.48 30.76 -6.07
N ASP A 228 1.24 31.02 -7.13
CA ASP A 228 2.68 30.80 -7.18
C ASP A 228 3.42 32.14 -7.22
N PRO A 229 3.99 32.59 -6.10
CA PRO A 229 4.70 33.86 -6.04
C PRO A 229 6.04 33.85 -6.79
N LEU A 230 6.62 32.67 -7.10
CA LEU A 230 7.89 32.56 -7.83
C LEU A 230 7.71 32.90 -9.31
N ASN A 231 6.66 32.35 -9.92
CA ASN A 231 6.37 32.49 -11.34
C ASN A 231 5.25 33.50 -11.63
N GLU A 232 4.70 34.13 -10.59
CA GLU A 232 3.60 35.09 -10.64
C GLU A 232 2.33 34.53 -11.29
N LEU A 233 2.09 33.24 -11.08
CA LEU A 233 0.91 32.55 -11.59
C LEU A 233 -0.21 32.61 -10.56
N ILE A 234 -1.41 32.97 -11.01
CA ILE A 234 -2.62 32.94 -10.19
C ILE A 234 -3.68 32.19 -10.96
N ASP A 235 -4.26 31.18 -10.34
CA ASP A 235 -5.28 30.31 -10.91
C ASP A 235 -4.82 29.54 -12.17
N GLU A 236 -3.53 29.22 -12.24
CA GLU A 236 -2.95 28.45 -13.35
C GLU A 236 -2.25 27.17 -12.84
N PRO A 237 -2.98 26.22 -12.22
CA PRO A 237 -2.38 25.10 -11.49
C PRO A 237 -1.53 24.18 -12.40
N LEU A 238 -1.94 23.95 -13.64
CA LEU A 238 -1.15 23.16 -14.60
C LEU A 238 0.16 23.87 -15.00
N MET A 239 0.15 25.20 -15.12
CA MET A 239 1.35 25.97 -15.44
C MET A 239 2.33 26.04 -14.27
N ILE A 240 1.81 26.13 -13.03
CA ILE A 240 2.63 26.02 -11.81
C ILE A 240 3.43 24.73 -11.90
N THR A 241 2.78 23.62 -12.24
CA THR A 241 3.53 22.36 -12.32
C THR A 241 4.40 22.21 -13.55
N ALA A 242 4.03 22.77 -14.70
CA ALA A 242 4.85 22.71 -15.90
C ALA A 242 6.17 23.50 -15.74
N LYS A 243 6.17 24.63 -15.04
CA LYS A 243 7.35 25.51 -14.88
C LYS A 243 8.37 25.04 -13.83
N ARG A 244 8.02 24.13 -12.92
CA ARG A 244 8.94 23.67 -11.86
C ARG A 244 9.96 22.67 -12.39
N LYS A 245 11.25 22.90 -12.09
CA LYS A 245 12.35 22.01 -12.46
C LYS A 245 12.45 20.84 -11.47
N ARG A 246 12.29 19.60 -11.94
CA ARG A 246 12.16 18.41 -11.08
C ARG A 246 13.02 17.23 -11.55
N GLN A 247 13.28 16.31 -10.63
CA GLN A 247 13.98 15.03 -10.91
C GLN A 247 13.10 14.13 -11.76
N HIS A 248 11.82 14.18 -11.44
CA HIS A 248 10.77 13.42 -12.08
C HIS A 248 9.87 14.40 -12.80
N LYS A 249 9.72 14.21 -14.12
CA LYS A 249 8.90 15.07 -14.97
C LYS A 249 7.40 15.04 -14.59
N GLN A 250 6.95 14.02 -13.87
CA GLN A 250 5.53 13.77 -13.60
C GLN A 250 5.10 14.30 -12.22
N CYS A 251 3.92 14.91 -12.19
CA CYS A 251 3.26 15.40 -10.99
C CYS A 251 2.53 14.24 -10.31
N SER A 252 3.19 13.56 -9.37
CA SER A 252 2.61 12.37 -8.74
C SER A 252 1.91 12.65 -7.43
N TYR A 253 2.33 13.60 -6.60
CA TYR A 253 1.65 13.89 -5.32
C TYR A 253 1.76 15.37 -4.98
N VAL A 254 0.63 16.08 -4.99
CA VAL A 254 0.50 17.42 -4.43
C VAL A 254 -0.39 17.33 -3.21
N LEU A 255 0.18 17.60 -2.05
CA LEU A 255 -0.56 17.67 -0.80
C LEU A 255 -0.69 19.13 -0.38
N ALA A 256 -1.84 19.49 0.16
CA ALA A 256 -2.13 20.81 0.66
C ALA A 256 -2.56 20.73 2.13
N ILE A 257 -1.92 21.50 3.01
CA ILE A 257 -2.26 21.59 4.45
C ILE A 257 -2.94 22.92 4.75
N ASP A 258 -4.09 22.89 5.41
CA ASP A 258 -4.90 24.07 5.70
C ASP A 258 -4.60 24.72 7.06
N ASN A 259 -5.41 25.71 7.44
CA ASN A 259 -5.29 26.45 8.69
C ASN A 259 -5.42 25.56 9.94
N GLU A 260 -6.16 24.43 9.83
CA GLU A 260 -6.55 23.55 10.93
C GLU A 260 -5.72 22.25 10.96
N ASP A 261 -4.57 22.21 10.27
CA ASP A 261 -3.70 21.03 10.11
C ASP A 261 -4.31 19.86 9.32
N TYR A 262 -5.42 20.07 8.62
CA TYR A 262 -5.95 19.06 7.72
C TYR A 262 -5.19 19.04 6.41
N ILE A 263 -4.91 17.84 5.92
CA ILE A 263 -4.17 17.61 4.69
C ILE A 263 -5.10 17.01 3.64
N LYS A 264 -5.11 17.62 2.46
CA LYS A 264 -5.83 17.15 1.28
C LYS A 264 -4.86 16.79 0.16
N ASP A 265 -5.12 15.67 -0.51
CA ASP A 265 -4.50 15.38 -1.79
C ASP A 265 -5.20 16.18 -2.89
N VAL A 266 -4.50 17.19 -3.40
CA VAL A 266 -5.00 18.10 -4.43
C VAL A 266 -4.36 17.82 -5.80
N THR A 267 -3.69 16.67 -5.96
CA THR A 267 -2.94 16.34 -7.18
C THR A 267 -3.78 16.44 -8.45
N GLN A 268 -5.07 16.11 -8.40
CA GLN A 268 -5.99 16.20 -9.54
C GLN A 268 -6.00 17.59 -10.19
N ARG A 269 -5.92 18.67 -9.40
CA ARG A 269 -5.87 20.06 -9.87
C ARG A 269 -4.60 20.38 -10.66
N TYR A 270 -3.50 19.71 -10.31
CA TYR A 270 -2.15 20.03 -10.73
C TYR A 270 -1.53 19.03 -11.72
N ALA A 271 -2.20 17.91 -11.99
CA ALA A 271 -1.68 16.84 -12.83
C ALA A 271 -2.47 16.76 -14.15
N SER A 272 -1.86 17.20 -15.25
CA SER A 272 -2.46 17.06 -16.59
C SER A 272 -2.70 15.60 -16.99
N ASN A 273 -1.96 14.66 -16.39
CA ASN A 273 -2.07 13.24 -16.65
C ASN A 273 -2.90 12.50 -15.58
N TRP A 274 -3.73 13.20 -14.80
CA TRP A 274 -4.50 12.60 -13.70
C TRP A 274 -5.41 11.45 -14.15
N PHE A 275 -6.05 11.58 -15.30
CA PHE A 275 -6.92 10.53 -15.85
C PHE A 275 -6.19 9.54 -16.75
N THR A 276 -4.88 9.39 -16.62
CA THR A 276 -4.09 8.44 -17.46
C THR A 276 -3.53 7.29 -16.63
N TYR A 277 -3.10 6.22 -17.31
CA TYR A 277 -2.41 5.10 -16.65
C TYR A 277 -1.12 5.50 -15.93
N ASP A 278 -0.47 6.59 -16.33
CA ASP A 278 0.74 7.08 -15.67
C ASP A 278 0.49 7.52 -14.22
N ARG A 279 -0.73 7.95 -13.87
CA ARG A 279 -1.11 8.20 -12.47
C ARG A 279 -0.96 6.93 -11.64
N ILE A 280 -1.60 5.84 -12.06
CA ILE A 280 -1.62 4.54 -11.37
C ILE A 280 -0.21 3.96 -11.28
N LYS A 281 0.58 4.11 -12.35
CA LYS A 281 1.92 3.54 -12.48
C LYS A 281 2.95 4.14 -11.52
N ASN A 282 2.75 5.39 -11.10
CA ASN A 282 3.72 6.17 -10.35
C ASN A 282 3.24 6.57 -8.94
N ARG A 283 2.09 6.05 -8.52
CA ARG A 283 1.50 6.31 -7.21
C ARG A 283 1.13 5.01 -6.49
N ILE A 284 1.09 5.08 -5.17
CA ILE A 284 0.42 4.08 -4.34
C ILE A 284 -1.08 4.31 -4.52
N GLU A 285 -1.83 3.21 -4.58
CA GLU A 285 -3.29 3.24 -4.56
C GLU A 285 -3.79 2.16 -3.60
N GLY A 286 -5.05 2.31 -3.17
CA GLY A 286 -5.75 1.35 -2.33
C GLY A 286 -5.71 1.66 -0.83
N GLU A 287 -6.13 0.68 -0.05
CA GLU A 287 -6.48 0.79 1.37
C GLU A 287 -5.42 1.48 2.24
N TRP A 288 -4.14 1.21 2.01
CA TRP A 288 -3.06 1.82 2.80
C TRP A 288 -3.02 3.34 2.64
N LEU A 289 -3.18 3.85 1.41
CA LEU A 289 -3.14 5.30 1.16
C LEU A 289 -4.41 5.96 1.69
N GLU A 290 -5.57 5.36 1.47
CA GLU A 290 -6.85 5.85 1.99
C GLU A 290 -6.84 5.91 3.52
N SER A 291 -6.36 4.86 4.18
CA SER A 291 -6.20 4.83 5.65
C SER A 291 -5.25 5.92 6.13
N THR A 292 -4.14 6.15 5.41
CA THR A 292 -3.18 7.21 5.75
C THR A 292 -3.81 8.60 5.64
N TYR A 293 -4.57 8.87 4.56
CA TYR A 293 -5.27 10.14 4.39
C TYR A 293 -6.41 10.32 5.38
N ASN A 294 -7.11 9.25 5.78
CA ASN A 294 -8.16 9.31 6.80
C ASN A 294 -7.67 9.80 8.17
N LEU A 295 -6.38 9.62 8.49
CA LEU A 295 -5.78 10.12 9.73
C LEU A 295 -5.53 11.63 9.74
N VAL A 296 -5.53 12.28 8.57
CA VAL A 296 -5.14 13.69 8.41
C VAL A 296 -6.16 14.54 7.65
N ARG A 297 -7.23 13.93 7.14
CA ARG A 297 -8.31 14.63 6.42
C ARG A 297 -9.15 15.50 7.36
N GLY A 298 -9.73 16.56 6.80
CA GLY A 298 -10.74 17.37 7.48
C GLY A 298 -12.15 16.75 7.46
N PRO A 299 -13.11 17.40 8.14
CA PRO A 299 -14.52 17.00 8.12
C PRO A 299 -15.10 16.96 6.71
N ILE A 300 -15.89 15.92 6.42
CA ILE A 300 -16.48 15.67 5.09
C ILE A 300 -17.39 16.81 4.63
N ASP A 301 -18.06 17.45 5.59
CA ASP A 301 -19.04 18.50 5.34
C ASP A 301 -18.47 19.92 5.42
N SER A 302 -17.16 20.04 5.62
CA SER A 302 -16.46 21.32 5.60
C SER A 302 -16.63 22.03 4.24
N VAL A 303 -16.56 23.36 4.27
CA VAL A 303 -16.66 24.19 3.06
C VAL A 303 -15.50 23.88 2.11
N GLU A 304 -14.32 23.70 2.69
CA GLU A 304 -13.06 23.34 2.05
C GLU A 304 -13.17 22.03 1.26
N GLU A 305 -13.71 20.97 1.89
CA GLU A 305 -13.89 19.65 1.26
C GLU A 305 -14.99 19.67 0.20
N LYS A 306 -16.07 20.42 0.42
CA LYS A 306 -17.13 20.61 -0.59
C LYS A 306 -16.60 21.35 -1.82
N ALA A 307 -15.73 22.34 -1.66
CA ALA A 307 -15.10 23.05 -2.78
C ALA A 307 -14.23 22.09 -3.63
N ASP A 308 -13.34 21.33 -3.00
CA ASP A 308 -12.49 20.34 -3.69
C ASP A 308 -13.33 19.27 -4.41
N ARG A 309 -14.35 18.73 -3.74
CA ARG A 309 -15.24 17.70 -4.32
C ARG A 309 -15.97 18.19 -5.55
N ARG A 310 -16.57 19.39 -5.51
CA ARG A 310 -17.26 19.97 -6.67
C ARG A 310 -16.33 20.11 -7.87
N GLU A 311 -15.13 20.65 -7.66
CA GLU A 311 -14.12 20.81 -8.72
C GLU A 311 -13.69 19.44 -9.28
N PHE A 312 -13.39 18.48 -8.41
CA PHE A 312 -12.88 17.17 -8.83
C PHE A 312 -13.95 16.31 -9.53
N GLU A 313 -15.21 16.42 -9.12
CA GLU A 313 -16.35 15.82 -9.81
C GLU A 313 -16.57 16.47 -11.17
N ALA A 314 -16.54 17.80 -11.27
CA ALA A 314 -16.62 18.51 -12.54
C ALA A 314 -15.50 18.10 -13.50
N ASN A 315 -14.26 18.02 -13.01
CA ASN A 315 -13.10 17.56 -13.78
C ASN A 315 -13.25 16.09 -14.23
N LYS A 316 -13.84 15.22 -13.41
CA LYS A 316 -14.13 13.82 -13.78
C LYS A 316 -15.20 13.75 -14.87
N ASN A 317 -16.26 14.55 -14.75
CA ASN A 317 -17.38 14.56 -15.70
C ASN A 317 -16.99 15.17 -17.05
N ASN A 318 -16.08 16.14 -17.05
CA ASN A 318 -15.55 16.79 -18.25
C ASN A 318 -14.30 16.10 -18.81
N ALA A 319 -13.93 14.92 -18.29
CA ALA A 319 -12.75 14.21 -18.75
C ALA A 319 -12.94 13.74 -20.20
N GLU A 320 -12.03 14.17 -21.08
CA GLU A 320 -12.06 13.82 -22.50
C GLU A 320 -11.74 12.33 -22.72
N LEU A 321 -12.32 11.78 -23.80
CA LEU A 321 -12.01 10.43 -24.23
C LEU A 321 -10.57 10.35 -24.77
N PRO A 322 -9.80 9.29 -24.44
CA PRO A 322 -8.47 9.10 -24.99
C PRO A 322 -8.46 9.03 -26.52
N THR A 323 -7.46 9.66 -27.12
CA THR A 323 -7.28 9.73 -28.57
C THR A 323 -6.52 8.55 -29.16
N ARG A 324 -5.92 7.69 -28.32
CA ARG A 324 -5.15 6.52 -28.76
C ARG A 324 -5.67 5.24 -28.10
N ARG A 325 -5.79 4.17 -28.88
CA ARG A 325 -6.23 2.83 -28.41
C ARG A 325 -5.45 2.32 -27.20
N CYS A 326 -4.14 2.58 -27.13
CA CYS A 326 -3.28 2.14 -26.05
C CYS A 326 -3.52 2.87 -24.71
N ASP A 327 -4.09 4.08 -24.75
CA ASP A 327 -4.34 4.88 -23.55
C ASP A 327 -5.59 4.41 -22.79
N TYR A 328 -6.50 3.67 -23.44
CA TYR A 328 -7.64 3.01 -22.80
C TYR A 328 -7.22 1.84 -21.89
N LYS A 329 -6.07 1.22 -22.18
CA LYS A 329 -5.57 0.09 -21.40
C LYS A 329 -5.19 0.56 -19.99
N ASN A 330 -5.90 0.06 -18.98
CA ASN A 330 -5.79 0.48 -17.59
C ASN A 330 -6.07 1.99 -17.36
N HIS A 331 -6.84 2.63 -18.24
CA HIS A 331 -7.32 3.99 -18.01
C HIS A 331 -8.24 4.02 -16.77
N PRO A 332 -8.17 5.03 -15.89
CA PRO A 332 -8.96 5.09 -14.66
C PRO A 332 -10.47 5.22 -14.90
N LEU A 333 -10.90 6.02 -15.88
CA LEU A 333 -12.33 6.29 -16.13
C LEU A 333 -12.99 5.45 -17.23
N PHE A 334 -12.24 5.08 -18.27
CA PHE A 334 -12.80 4.50 -19.48
C PHE A 334 -12.20 3.12 -19.75
N VAL A 335 -12.94 2.30 -20.47
CA VAL A 335 -12.49 0.97 -20.85
C VAL A 335 -13.19 0.53 -22.14
N LEU A 336 -12.43 -0.14 -23.00
CA LEU A 336 -12.93 -0.71 -24.25
C LEU A 336 -13.36 -2.16 -24.04
N ARG A 337 -14.37 -2.61 -24.79
CA ARG A 337 -14.95 -3.95 -24.61
C ARG A 337 -13.93 -5.07 -24.79
N GLN A 338 -13.00 -4.94 -25.73
CA GLN A 338 -11.95 -5.95 -25.96
C GLN A 338 -10.90 -5.97 -24.85
N ASP A 339 -10.78 -4.91 -24.06
CA ASP A 339 -9.82 -4.81 -22.96
C ASP A 339 -10.34 -5.40 -21.64
N PHE A 340 -11.57 -5.93 -21.63
CA PHE A 340 -12.13 -6.56 -20.44
C PHE A 340 -11.31 -7.80 -20.09
N HIS A 341 -10.99 -7.95 -18.81
CA HIS A 341 -10.45 -9.22 -18.36
C HIS A 341 -11.55 -10.30 -18.46
N LYS A 342 -11.18 -11.58 -18.63
CA LYS A 342 -12.12 -12.69 -18.88
C LYS A 342 -13.17 -12.94 -17.79
N ASN A 343 -13.01 -12.28 -16.66
CA ASN A 343 -13.88 -12.36 -15.48
C ASN A 343 -14.35 -10.97 -15.05
N GLN A 344 -14.40 -10.05 -15.99
CA GLN A 344 -14.98 -8.74 -15.81
C GLN A 344 -16.19 -8.61 -16.71
N ALA A 345 -17.24 -7.99 -16.19
CA ALA A 345 -18.43 -7.73 -16.95
C ALA A 345 -19.05 -6.39 -16.51
N LEU A 346 -19.87 -5.83 -17.39
CA LEU A 346 -20.61 -4.61 -17.10
C LEU A 346 -21.78 -4.92 -16.19
N TYR A 347 -22.04 -4.05 -15.21
CA TYR A 347 -23.28 -4.04 -14.45
C TYR A 347 -23.83 -2.61 -14.35
N PRO A 348 -25.13 -2.39 -14.64
CA PRO A 348 -26.11 -3.37 -15.16
C PRO A 348 -25.74 -3.97 -16.54
N ARG A 349 -26.22 -5.18 -16.90
CA ARG A 349 -25.87 -5.82 -18.20
C ARG A 349 -26.13 -4.93 -19.43
N LYS A 350 -27.17 -4.10 -19.35
CA LYS A 350 -27.62 -3.21 -20.43
C LYS A 350 -27.03 -1.80 -20.29
N THR A 351 -25.78 -1.67 -19.85
CA THR A 351 -25.09 -0.37 -19.84
C THR A 351 -24.92 0.15 -21.26
N SER A 352 -25.38 1.38 -21.52
CA SER A 352 -25.12 2.07 -22.79
C SER A 352 -23.65 2.52 -22.88
N PRO A 353 -23.01 2.43 -24.05
CA PRO A 353 -21.68 2.98 -24.25
C PRO A 353 -21.71 4.51 -24.08
N ILE A 354 -20.61 5.07 -23.55
CA ILE A 354 -20.42 6.52 -23.43
C ILE A 354 -20.11 7.14 -24.79
N GLY A 355 -19.44 6.36 -25.65
CA GLY A 355 -19.03 6.76 -26.97
C GLY A 355 -18.36 5.60 -27.70
N TYR A 356 -17.71 5.88 -28.81
CA TYR A 356 -17.04 4.90 -29.64
C TYR A 356 -15.63 5.38 -30.00
N PHE A 357 -14.69 4.43 -30.06
CA PHE A 357 -13.34 4.64 -30.59
C PHE A 357 -13.15 3.63 -31.72
N ASP A 358 -12.98 4.10 -32.96
CA ASP A 358 -12.87 3.23 -34.15
C ASP A 358 -13.96 2.12 -34.18
N ASP A 359 -15.23 2.53 -34.05
CA ASP A 359 -16.42 1.65 -33.95
C ASP A 359 -16.46 0.71 -32.72
N GLU A 360 -15.45 0.73 -31.85
CA GLU A 360 -15.43 -0.03 -30.60
C GLU A 360 -16.16 0.74 -29.48
N PRO A 361 -17.17 0.15 -28.82
CA PRO A 361 -17.90 0.81 -27.74
C PRO A 361 -17.03 1.03 -26.50
N ILE A 362 -17.06 2.26 -25.99
CA ILE A 362 -16.39 2.69 -24.76
C ILE A 362 -17.38 2.67 -23.60
N TYR A 363 -16.96 2.11 -22.47
CA TYR A 363 -17.77 2.06 -21.25
C TYR A 363 -17.10 2.80 -20.09
N SER A 364 -17.92 3.28 -19.14
CA SER A 364 -17.43 3.74 -17.85
C SER A 364 -16.79 2.58 -17.11
N ARG A 365 -15.60 2.79 -16.57
CA ARG A 365 -14.96 1.82 -15.69
C ARG A 365 -15.69 1.65 -14.37
N ASP A 366 -16.50 2.63 -13.97
CA ASP A 366 -17.37 2.53 -12.78
C ASP A 366 -18.43 1.42 -12.95
N ASN A 367 -18.81 1.09 -14.18
CA ASN A 367 -19.75 -0.01 -14.49
C ASN A 367 -19.05 -1.34 -14.76
N LEU A 368 -17.71 -1.36 -14.86
CA LEU A 368 -16.95 -2.58 -15.11
C LEU A 368 -16.59 -3.24 -13.78
N HIS A 369 -17.19 -4.40 -13.52
CA HIS A 369 -16.97 -5.11 -12.27
C HIS A 369 -16.25 -6.42 -12.47
N THR A 370 -15.43 -6.75 -11.48
CA THR A 370 -14.75 -8.04 -11.39
C THR A 370 -15.72 -9.06 -10.81
N LEU A 371 -16.09 -10.04 -11.63
CA LEU A 371 -16.86 -11.21 -11.23
C LEU A 371 -15.94 -12.17 -10.47
N ARG A 372 -16.47 -13.09 -9.68
CA ARG A 372 -15.68 -14.10 -8.95
C ARG A 372 -16.44 -15.41 -8.80
N THR A 373 -15.73 -16.49 -8.57
CA THR A 373 -16.37 -17.77 -8.22
C THR A 373 -17.02 -17.69 -6.83
N LYS A 374 -17.93 -18.65 -6.54
CA LYS A 374 -18.55 -18.75 -5.21
C LYS A 374 -17.49 -18.86 -4.09
N HIS A 375 -16.44 -19.64 -4.31
CA HIS A 375 -15.37 -19.83 -3.34
C HIS A 375 -14.52 -18.56 -3.14
N GLU A 376 -14.25 -17.80 -4.21
CA GLU A 376 -13.54 -16.53 -4.11
C GLU A 376 -14.35 -15.45 -3.37
N TRP A 377 -15.67 -15.39 -3.58
CA TRP A 377 -16.53 -14.53 -2.78
C TRP A 377 -16.53 -14.92 -1.29
N LEU A 378 -16.52 -16.22 -0.99
CA LEU A 378 -16.41 -16.71 0.39
C LEU A 378 -15.12 -16.24 1.07
N ARG A 379 -14.00 -16.21 0.35
CA ARG A 379 -12.72 -15.64 0.86
C ARG A 379 -12.79 -14.15 1.15
N LYS A 380 -13.68 -13.43 0.46
CA LYS A 380 -13.99 -12.02 0.71
C LYS A 380 -15.07 -11.84 1.79
N GLY A 381 -15.44 -12.90 2.51
CA GLY A 381 -16.46 -12.85 3.57
C GLY A 381 -17.89 -12.68 3.03
N ARG A 382 -18.16 -13.17 1.82
CA ARG A 382 -19.46 -13.03 1.15
C ARG A 382 -19.97 -14.37 0.65
N GLN A 383 -21.29 -14.52 0.60
CA GLN A 383 -21.97 -15.67 0.01
C GLN A 383 -22.95 -15.23 -1.06
N LEU A 384 -23.31 -16.15 -1.96
CA LEU A 384 -24.35 -15.87 -2.95
C LEU A 384 -25.71 -15.79 -2.27
N ARG A 385 -26.57 -14.90 -2.77
CA ARG A 385 -27.98 -14.91 -2.41
C ARG A 385 -28.63 -16.20 -2.93
N VAL A 386 -29.75 -16.56 -2.31
CA VAL A 386 -30.51 -17.76 -2.66
C VAL A 386 -30.93 -17.69 -4.13
N ASP A 387 -30.77 -18.80 -4.85
CA ASP A 387 -31.17 -18.99 -6.25
C ASP A 387 -30.56 -18.04 -7.30
N GLU A 388 -29.40 -17.43 -7.01
CA GLU A 388 -28.66 -16.63 -7.97
C GLU A 388 -28.05 -17.46 -9.12
N LYS A 389 -28.35 -17.07 -10.36
CA LYS A 389 -27.76 -17.67 -11.56
C LYS A 389 -26.39 -17.06 -11.85
N PRO A 390 -25.44 -17.80 -12.45
CA PRO A 390 -24.15 -17.23 -12.82
C PRO A 390 -24.31 -16.02 -13.75
N TYR A 391 -23.59 -14.94 -13.47
CA TYR A 391 -23.57 -13.75 -14.32
C TYR A 391 -22.71 -13.96 -15.56
N ASP A 392 -21.70 -14.79 -15.49
CA ASP A 392 -20.89 -15.19 -16.63
C ASP A 392 -20.24 -16.55 -16.35
N GLN A 393 -19.63 -17.15 -17.37
CA GLN A 393 -18.90 -18.40 -17.25
C GLN A 393 -17.55 -18.29 -17.94
N MET A 394 -16.53 -18.91 -17.34
CA MET A 394 -15.17 -18.89 -17.89
C MET A 394 -14.57 -20.30 -17.89
N LEU A 395 -13.80 -20.63 -18.91
CA LEU A 395 -13.04 -21.88 -18.96
C LEU A 395 -11.95 -21.92 -17.88
N SER A 396 -11.92 -23.02 -17.12
CA SER A 396 -10.84 -23.38 -16.21
C SER A 396 -9.50 -23.50 -16.96
N LYS A 397 -8.42 -22.91 -16.42
CA LYS A 397 -7.04 -23.11 -16.92
C LYS A 397 -6.39 -24.33 -16.29
N PHE A 398 -6.97 -24.93 -15.24
CA PHE A 398 -6.48 -26.20 -14.71
C PHE A 398 -6.93 -27.35 -15.62
N LYS A 399 -5.97 -27.92 -16.36
CA LYS A 399 -6.10 -29.21 -17.08
C LYS A 399 -5.16 -30.21 -16.40
N ARG A 400 -5.69 -31.23 -15.71
CA ARG A 400 -4.87 -32.25 -15.01
C ARG A 400 -4.33 -33.28 -16.00
N THR A 401 -5.04 -33.54 -17.09
CA THR A 401 -4.60 -34.41 -18.19
C THR A 401 -4.96 -33.84 -19.56
N LYS A 402 -4.40 -34.41 -20.65
CA LYS A 402 -4.76 -34.05 -22.03
C LYS A 402 -6.21 -34.40 -22.40
N PHE A 403 -6.88 -35.23 -21.59
CA PHE A 403 -8.25 -35.73 -21.80
C PHE A 403 -9.28 -35.11 -20.86
N ASP A 404 -8.88 -34.18 -19.99
CA ASP A 404 -9.84 -33.43 -19.17
C ASP A 404 -10.77 -32.62 -20.07
N THR A 405 -12.07 -32.82 -19.88
CA THR A 405 -13.10 -31.99 -20.51
C THR A 405 -12.99 -30.55 -20.00
N GLU A 406 -13.31 -29.61 -20.87
CA GLU A 406 -13.27 -28.19 -20.56
C GLU A 406 -14.30 -27.84 -19.48
N LYS A 407 -13.84 -27.71 -18.22
CA LYS A 407 -14.69 -27.32 -17.10
C LYS A 407 -14.95 -25.81 -17.13
N LEU A 408 -16.23 -25.44 -17.14
CA LEU A 408 -16.67 -24.06 -17.00
C LEU A 408 -16.81 -23.69 -15.52
N LEU A 409 -16.21 -22.56 -15.14
CA LEU A 409 -16.33 -21.94 -13.83
C LEU A 409 -17.44 -20.89 -13.87
N ASN A 410 -18.36 -20.99 -12.92
CA ASN A 410 -19.44 -20.03 -12.74
C ASN A 410 -18.93 -18.76 -12.03
N LEU A 411 -19.19 -17.60 -12.63
CA LEU A 411 -18.76 -16.30 -12.12
C LEU A 411 -19.97 -15.46 -11.72
N TYR A 412 -19.82 -14.76 -10.60
CA TYR A 412 -20.87 -13.97 -9.97
C TYR A 412 -20.37 -12.57 -9.66
N GLY A 413 -21.24 -11.57 -9.79
CA GLY A 413 -20.93 -10.18 -9.43
C GLY A 413 -21.17 -9.87 -7.96
N PHE A 414 -20.65 -8.74 -7.49
CA PHE A 414 -20.86 -8.28 -6.11
C PHE A 414 -22.36 -8.13 -5.76
N TRP A 415 -23.17 -7.64 -6.71
CA TRP A 415 -24.61 -7.43 -6.55
C TRP A 415 -25.42 -8.72 -6.32
N GLN A 416 -24.86 -9.90 -6.62
CA GLN A 416 -25.48 -11.22 -6.40
C GLN A 416 -25.10 -11.83 -5.05
N THR A 417 -24.33 -11.11 -4.24
CA THR A 417 -23.78 -11.60 -2.99
C THR A 417 -24.31 -10.82 -1.80
N GLU A 418 -24.34 -11.48 -0.65
CA GLU A 418 -24.60 -10.90 0.65
C GLU A 418 -23.43 -11.21 1.60
N GLU A 419 -23.42 -10.55 2.76
CA GLU A 419 -22.42 -10.83 3.79
C GLU A 419 -22.56 -12.28 4.29
N TYR A 420 -21.43 -12.98 4.41
CA TYR A 420 -21.42 -14.34 4.91
C TYR A 420 -21.84 -14.36 6.37
N LYS A 421 -22.88 -15.14 6.69
CA LYS A 421 -23.35 -15.33 8.05
C LYS A 421 -22.73 -16.62 8.59
N PRO A 422 -21.72 -16.55 9.49
CA PRO A 422 -21.10 -17.74 10.01
C PRO A 422 -22.09 -18.52 10.89
N PRO A 423 -22.05 -19.87 10.87
CA PRO A 423 -22.86 -20.69 11.75
C PRO A 423 -22.53 -20.41 13.22
N ALA A 424 -23.48 -20.63 14.12
CA ALA A 424 -23.25 -20.52 15.56
C ALA A 424 -22.69 -21.84 16.11
N ALA A 425 -21.84 -21.77 17.13
CA ALA A 425 -21.49 -22.95 17.92
C ALA A 425 -22.70 -23.44 18.71
N GLN A 426 -22.85 -24.75 18.85
CA GLN A 426 -23.94 -25.39 19.58
C GLN A 426 -23.39 -26.49 20.47
N ASN A 427 -23.84 -26.54 21.73
CA ASN A 427 -23.46 -27.56 22.72
C ASN A 427 -21.94 -27.72 22.88
N GLY A 428 -21.19 -26.61 22.92
CA GLY A 428 -19.74 -26.63 23.02
C GLY A 428 -19.00 -27.11 21.77
N VAL A 429 -19.69 -27.37 20.65
CA VAL A 429 -19.09 -27.84 19.39
C VAL A 429 -18.94 -26.70 18.39
N VAL A 430 -17.73 -26.57 17.85
CA VAL A 430 -17.37 -25.57 16.83
C VAL A 430 -17.84 -26.05 15.44
N PRO A 431 -18.53 -25.20 14.67
CA PRO A 431 -18.97 -25.56 13.31
C PRO A 431 -17.77 -25.64 12.36
N ARG A 432 -17.67 -26.74 11.62
CA ARG A 432 -16.54 -27.04 10.72
C ARG A 432 -16.98 -27.18 9.27
N ASN A 433 -16.06 -26.92 8.36
CA ASN A 433 -16.21 -27.33 6.97
C ASN A 433 -16.00 -28.85 6.83
N ARG A 434 -16.22 -29.38 5.61
CA ARG A 434 -16.01 -30.80 5.28
C ARG A 434 -14.59 -31.33 5.54
N TYR A 435 -13.61 -30.45 5.71
CA TYR A 435 -12.21 -30.77 5.99
C TYR A 435 -11.86 -30.61 7.48
N GLY A 436 -12.86 -30.48 8.36
CA GLY A 436 -12.67 -30.39 9.80
C GLY A 436 -12.08 -29.06 10.29
N SER A 437 -12.04 -28.01 9.44
CA SER A 437 -11.47 -26.69 9.76
C SER A 437 -12.54 -25.61 9.70
N VAL A 438 -12.30 -24.45 10.32
CA VAL A 438 -13.18 -23.28 10.19
C VAL A 438 -12.66 -22.37 9.10
N TYR A 439 -13.50 -21.96 8.14
CA TYR A 439 -13.14 -20.92 7.18
C TYR A 439 -13.08 -19.56 7.89
N LEU A 440 -11.88 -18.99 8.04
CA LEU A 440 -11.64 -17.72 8.72
C LEU A 440 -10.78 -16.80 7.85
N PHE A 441 -11.27 -16.50 6.63
CA PHE A 441 -10.57 -15.64 5.68
C PHE A 441 -10.72 -14.15 6.01
N GLN A 442 -11.81 -13.79 6.68
CA GLN A 442 -12.11 -12.46 7.21
C GLN A 442 -12.48 -12.60 8.68
N GLU A 443 -12.26 -11.55 9.48
CA GLU A 443 -12.62 -11.54 10.90
C GLU A 443 -14.12 -11.76 11.12
N SER A 444 -14.97 -11.23 10.22
CA SER A 444 -16.43 -11.41 10.27
C SER A 444 -16.91 -12.84 10.04
N MET A 445 -16.02 -13.76 9.61
CA MET A 445 -16.35 -15.17 9.44
C MET A 445 -16.25 -15.99 10.73
N LEU A 446 -15.86 -15.37 11.85
CA LEU A 446 -15.80 -16.04 13.14
C LEU A 446 -17.19 -16.55 13.56
N PRO A 447 -17.38 -17.86 13.83
CA PRO A 447 -18.63 -18.40 14.33
C PRO A 447 -19.13 -17.70 15.59
N LYS A 448 -20.44 -17.48 15.67
CA LYS A 448 -21.03 -16.85 16.86
C LYS A 448 -20.86 -17.75 18.08
N GLY A 449 -20.50 -17.17 19.22
CA GLY A 449 -20.19 -17.91 20.45
C GLY A 449 -18.82 -18.59 20.45
N THR A 450 -17.91 -18.18 19.55
CA THR A 450 -16.55 -18.71 19.50
C THR A 450 -15.51 -17.60 19.52
N VAL A 451 -14.28 -17.96 19.86
CA VAL A 451 -13.12 -17.08 19.87
C VAL A 451 -11.97 -17.70 19.07
N TRP A 452 -11.17 -16.83 18.43
CA TRP A 452 -10.00 -17.23 17.67
C TRP A 452 -8.73 -17.04 18.50
N LEU A 453 -8.04 -18.14 18.82
CA LEU A 453 -6.84 -18.16 19.64
C LEU A 453 -5.62 -18.54 18.78
N GLN A 454 -4.67 -17.62 18.65
CA GLN A 454 -3.41 -17.83 17.93
C GLN A 454 -2.35 -18.48 18.84
N MET A 455 -2.68 -19.64 19.40
CA MET A 455 -1.81 -20.38 20.33
C MET A 455 -1.31 -21.69 19.70
N PRO A 456 0.01 -21.92 19.58
CA PRO A 456 0.55 -23.14 19.01
C PRO A 456 0.26 -24.35 19.90
N ASN A 457 -0.03 -25.50 19.27
CA ASN A 457 -0.34 -26.78 19.91
C ASN A 457 -1.59 -26.79 20.81
N LEU A 458 -2.48 -25.80 20.66
CA LEU A 458 -3.70 -25.72 21.48
C LEU A 458 -4.64 -26.91 21.25
N ASP A 459 -4.67 -27.47 20.05
CA ASP A 459 -5.40 -28.69 19.69
C ASP A 459 -5.07 -29.89 20.59
N ARG A 460 -3.80 -30.06 20.93
CA ARG A 460 -3.37 -31.15 21.83
C ARG A 460 -3.88 -30.94 23.25
N ILE A 461 -3.75 -29.72 23.76
CA ILE A 461 -4.20 -29.35 25.11
C ILE A 461 -5.72 -29.46 25.23
N ALA A 462 -6.44 -28.98 24.22
CA ALA A 462 -7.90 -29.10 24.16
C ALA A 462 -8.36 -30.56 24.13
N SER A 463 -7.67 -31.40 23.35
CA SER A 463 -7.95 -32.85 23.28
C SER A 463 -7.76 -33.55 24.64
N GLU A 464 -6.68 -33.23 25.37
CA GLU A 464 -6.46 -33.76 26.74
C GLU A 464 -7.59 -33.38 27.70
N MET A 465 -8.16 -32.19 27.52
CA MET A 465 -9.26 -31.66 28.33
C MET A 465 -10.65 -32.04 27.81
N LYS A 466 -10.73 -32.81 26.70
CA LYS A 466 -11.98 -33.16 26.00
C LYS A 466 -12.81 -31.94 25.58
N ILE A 467 -12.14 -30.83 25.25
CA ILE A 467 -12.75 -29.60 24.77
C ILE A 467 -12.66 -29.57 23.24
N ASP A 468 -13.75 -29.23 22.58
CA ASP A 468 -13.81 -29.15 21.13
C ASP A 468 -13.01 -27.95 20.59
N CYS A 469 -12.15 -28.21 19.60
CA CYS A 469 -11.22 -27.21 19.06
C CYS A 469 -10.99 -27.46 17.57
N ALA A 470 -11.21 -26.44 16.75
CA ALA A 470 -11.08 -26.54 15.29
C ALA A 470 -9.96 -25.61 14.78
N PRO A 471 -9.11 -26.05 13.84
CA PRO A 471 -8.10 -25.18 13.26
C PRO A 471 -8.75 -24.10 12.36
N ALA A 472 -8.24 -22.87 12.44
CA ALA A 472 -8.71 -21.76 11.62
C ALA A 472 -7.96 -21.72 10.28
N LEU A 473 -8.68 -21.92 9.18
CA LEU A 473 -8.16 -21.81 7.82
C LEU A 473 -8.23 -20.36 7.36
N ILE A 474 -7.07 -19.70 7.30
CA ILE A 474 -6.95 -18.26 6.99
C ILE A 474 -6.61 -17.99 5.52
N GLY A 475 -6.22 -19.01 4.76
CA GLY A 475 -5.88 -18.84 3.36
C GLY A 475 -5.22 -20.05 2.73
N TYR A 476 -4.67 -19.84 1.55
CA TYR A 476 -3.99 -20.87 0.78
C TYR A 476 -2.67 -20.33 0.23
N ARG A 477 -1.67 -21.20 0.08
CA ARG A 477 -0.35 -20.86 -0.47
C ARG A 477 0.06 -21.87 -1.53
N ASN A 478 0.38 -21.37 -2.71
CA ASN A 478 1.04 -22.15 -3.74
C ASN A 478 2.48 -22.50 -3.30
N LYS A 479 2.76 -23.78 -3.05
CA LYS A 479 4.14 -24.27 -2.97
C LYS A 479 4.53 -24.75 -4.37
N SER A 480 5.56 -24.12 -4.95
CA SER A 480 6.03 -24.28 -6.34
C SER A 480 6.22 -25.73 -6.85
N MET A 481 6.17 -26.76 -5.99
CA MET A 481 6.34 -28.16 -6.38
C MET A 481 5.19 -29.09 -5.93
N ASN A 482 4.29 -28.69 -5.02
CA ASN A 482 3.30 -29.59 -4.40
C ASN A 482 1.85 -29.06 -4.46
N GLY A 483 1.57 -28.07 -5.31
CA GLY A 483 0.24 -27.48 -5.44
C GLY A 483 -0.13 -26.51 -4.31
N MET A 484 -1.43 -26.28 -4.17
CA MET A 484 -2.01 -25.32 -3.24
C MET A 484 -2.12 -25.95 -1.84
N HIS A 485 -1.48 -25.34 -0.85
CA HIS A 485 -1.56 -25.79 0.54
C HIS A 485 -2.39 -24.84 1.40
N GLU A 486 -3.16 -25.41 2.31
CA GLU A 486 -3.89 -24.69 3.35
C GLU A 486 -2.93 -23.95 4.31
N ILE A 487 -3.24 -22.69 4.60
CA ILE A 487 -2.61 -21.90 5.65
C ILE A 487 -3.57 -21.90 6.85
N LYS A 488 -3.23 -22.68 7.87
CA LYS A 488 -3.96 -22.70 9.14
C LYS A 488 -3.18 -21.86 10.15
N ASN A 489 -3.87 -20.95 10.84
CA ASN A 489 -3.25 -20.13 11.88
C ASN A 489 -4.18 -20.01 13.09
N GLY A 490 -3.75 -20.55 14.22
CA GLY A 490 -4.56 -20.59 15.43
C GLY A 490 -5.76 -21.54 15.33
N PHE A 491 -6.59 -21.47 16.35
CA PHE A 491 -7.72 -22.36 16.58
C PHE A 491 -8.96 -21.58 16.97
N VAL A 492 -10.12 -22.08 16.56
CA VAL A 492 -11.44 -21.59 16.96
C VAL A 492 -11.98 -22.51 18.03
N VAL A 493 -12.42 -21.93 19.15
CA VAL A 493 -12.96 -22.62 20.33
C VAL A 493 -14.20 -21.90 20.82
N CYS A 494 -15.12 -22.60 21.49
CA CYS A 494 -16.28 -21.96 22.10
C CYS A 494 -15.84 -21.00 23.21
N GLU A 495 -16.52 -19.85 23.29
CA GLU A 495 -16.16 -18.75 24.21
C GLU A 495 -16.12 -19.21 25.68
N GLU A 496 -17.04 -20.10 26.06
CA GLU A 496 -17.12 -20.72 27.39
C GLU A 496 -15.85 -21.46 27.84
N TYR A 497 -15.02 -21.95 26.91
CA TYR A 497 -13.77 -22.66 27.22
C TYR A 497 -12.51 -21.80 27.08
N GLN A 498 -12.65 -20.54 26.69
CA GLN A 498 -11.51 -19.67 26.41
C GLN A 498 -10.57 -19.57 27.62
N GLU A 499 -11.09 -19.19 28.79
CA GLU A 499 -10.26 -18.96 29.98
C GLU A 499 -9.52 -20.22 30.42
N ILE A 500 -10.24 -21.35 30.44
CA ILE A 500 -9.70 -22.67 30.81
C ILE A 500 -8.55 -23.05 29.88
N LEU A 501 -8.74 -22.91 28.56
CA LEU A 501 -7.71 -23.26 27.57
C LEU A 501 -6.51 -22.32 27.61
N VAL A 502 -6.72 -21.02 27.83
CA VAL A 502 -5.63 -20.04 27.95
C VAL A 502 -4.77 -20.34 29.17
N GLU A 503 -5.40 -20.67 30.30
CA GLU A 503 -4.67 -21.05 31.51
C GLU A 503 -3.92 -22.37 31.33
N ALA A 504 -4.59 -23.39 30.76
CA ALA A 504 -4.00 -24.69 30.44
C ALA A 504 -2.77 -24.56 29.54
N TRP A 505 -2.88 -23.75 28.47
CA TRP A 505 -1.79 -23.47 27.56
C TRP A 505 -0.64 -22.73 28.24
N SER A 506 -0.93 -21.78 29.12
CA SER A 506 0.08 -21.07 29.91
C SER A 506 0.85 -22.02 30.83
N ARG A 507 0.17 -22.98 31.47
CA ARG A 507 0.80 -24.04 32.28
C ARG A 507 1.65 -24.96 31.41
N TYR A 508 1.14 -25.39 30.26
CA TYR A 508 1.87 -26.22 29.29
C TYR A 508 3.17 -25.54 28.83
N GLN A 509 3.12 -24.25 28.45
CA GLN A 509 4.29 -23.47 28.03
C GLN A 509 5.35 -23.36 29.14
N LYS A 510 4.93 -23.12 30.39
CA LYS A 510 5.84 -23.09 31.54
C LYS A 510 6.55 -24.44 31.73
N ASN A 511 5.81 -25.55 31.62
CA ASN A 511 6.39 -26.89 31.77
C ASN A 511 7.34 -27.24 30.61
N GLU A 512 6.95 -26.92 29.37
CA GLU A 512 7.81 -27.14 28.20
C GLU A 512 9.09 -26.30 28.27
N SER A 513 8.99 -25.03 28.72
CA SER A 513 10.16 -24.17 28.93
C SER A 513 11.11 -24.75 29.98
N LYS A 514 10.58 -25.24 31.12
CA LYS A 514 11.37 -25.93 32.15
C LYS A 514 12.03 -27.19 31.60
N ARG A 515 11.31 -27.98 30.81
CA ARG A 515 11.84 -29.20 30.17
C ARG A 515 12.98 -28.87 29.19
N LEU A 516 12.79 -27.86 28.34
CA LEU A 516 13.81 -27.40 27.40
C LEU A 516 15.05 -26.86 28.13
N GLU A 517 14.87 -26.11 29.22
CA GLU A 517 15.97 -25.64 30.05
C GLU A 517 16.70 -26.81 30.73
N ASN A 518 15.98 -27.79 31.26
CA ASN A 518 16.60 -29.00 31.82
C ASN A 518 17.41 -29.77 30.77
N ILE A 519 16.88 -29.93 29.55
CA ILE A 519 17.61 -30.55 28.43
C ILE A 519 18.86 -29.72 28.08
N ARG A 520 18.74 -28.38 28.08
CA ARG A 520 19.86 -27.47 27.82
C ARG A 520 20.95 -27.61 28.90
N GLN A 521 20.57 -27.60 30.18
CA GLN A 521 21.48 -27.78 31.31
C GLN A 521 22.18 -29.15 31.25
N GLN A 522 21.44 -30.23 30.98
CA GLN A 522 22.02 -31.55 30.78
C GLN A 522 23.04 -31.57 29.63
N ARG A 523 22.76 -30.88 28.51
CA ARG A 523 23.71 -30.73 27.40
C ARG A 523 24.95 -29.93 27.82
N ILE A 524 24.79 -28.84 28.58
CA ILE A 524 25.90 -28.03 29.11
C ILE A 524 26.79 -28.90 30.01
N HIS A 525 26.21 -29.61 30.98
CA HIS A 525 26.96 -30.51 31.87
C HIS A 525 27.66 -31.64 31.12
N SER A 526 27.00 -32.23 30.12
CA SER A 526 27.60 -33.26 29.26
C SER A 526 28.81 -32.70 28.49
N ASN A 527 28.69 -31.50 27.93
CA ASN A 527 29.78 -30.82 27.23
C ASN A 527 30.96 -30.48 28.16
N TRP A 528 30.69 -29.96 29.36
CA TRP A 528 31.72 -29.72 30.38
C TRP A 528 32.43 -31.00 30.81
N ARG A 529 31.68 -32.06 31.06
CA ARG A 529 32.24 -33.38 31.38
C ARG A 529 33.16 -33.87 30.27
N ARG A 530 32.75 -33.70 28.99
CA ARG A 530 33.57 -34.05 27.83
C ARG A 530 34.85 -33.22 27.76
N LEU A 531 34.77 -31.90 28.00
CA LEU A 531 35.91 -31.00 28.02
C LEU A 531 36.91 -31.36 29.12
N ILE A 532 36.45 -31.50 30.36
CA ILE A 532 37.29 -31.83 31.51
C ILE A 532 37.96 -33.19 31.32
N ARG A 533 37.22 -34.22 30.87
CA ARG A 533 37.83 -35.52 30.54
C ARG A 533 38.89 -35.38 29.47
N GLY A 534 38.65 -34.59 28.42
CA GLY A 534 39.64 -34.29 27.38
C GLY A 534 40.90 -33.62 27.93
N LEU A 535 40.75 -32.65 28.85
CA LEU A 535 41.87 -31.97 29.50
C LEU A 535 42.66 -32.90 30.44
N ILE A 536 41.98 -33.72 31.24
CA ILE A 536 42.63 -34.73 32.10
C ILE A 536 43.41 -35.74 31.25
N ILE A 537 42.79 -36.26 30.18
CA ILE A 537 43.48 -37.17 29.25
C ILE A 537 44.71 -36.48 28.65
N ARG A 538 44.58 -35.23 28.18
CA ARG A 538 45.70 -34.46 27.64
C ARG A 538 46.80 -34.26 28.69
N HIS A 539 46.47 -33.93 29.93
CA HIS A 539 47.43 -33.76 31.02
C HIS A 539 48.14 -35.07 31.39
N ASN A 540 47.40 -36.17 31.49
CA ASN A 540 47.97 -37.49 31.75
C ASN A 540 48.89 -37.94 30.61
N LEU A 541 48.53 -37.65 29.35
CA LEU A 541 49.40 -37.90 28.21
C LEU A 541 50.68 -37.07 28.29
N LYS A 542 50.60 -35.78 28.67
CA LYS A 542 51.79 -34.94 28.89
C LYS A 542 52.73 -35.51 29.94
N ILE A 543 52.20 -35.91 31.10
CA ILE A 543 53.00 -36.53 32.18
C ILE A 543 53.62 -37.85 31.71
N LYS A 544 52.82 -38.73 31.07
CA LYS A 544 53.25 -40.08 30.69
C LYS A 544 54.30 -40.08 29.58
N TYR A 545 54.22 -39.13 28.64
CA TYR A 545 55.09 -39.08 27.46
C TYR A 545 56.10 -37.92 27.49
N ASN A 546 56.14 -37.13 28.58
CA ASN A 546 57.05 -36.00 28.78
C ASN A 546 57.01 -34.95 27.64
N ILE A 547 55.79 -34.58 27.19
CA ILE A 547 55.51 -33.56 26.16
C ILE A 547 54.82 -32.34 26.76
#